data_AF-A0A7R9TY11-F1
#
_entry.id   AF-A0A7R9TY11-F1
#
_cell.length_a   1.000
_cell.length_b   1.000
_cell.length_c   1.000
_cell.angle_alpha   90.00
_cell.angle_beta   90.00
_cell.angle_gamma   90.00
#
_symmetry.space_group_name_H-M   'P 1'
#
loop_
_entity.id
_entity.type
_entity.pdbx_description
1 polymer ?
#
loop_
_entity_poly.entity_id
_entity_poly.type
_entity_poly.pdbx_seq_one_letter_code
_entity_poly.pdbx_strand_id
1 'polypeptide(L)'
;LGKIPGVGPYTASAVASIAFDEPIAAVDGNVLRVVSRLACVRGGGDVTKPGTSAGKACKAVADALLCAERPGDHNQAMMELGATVCTPRNPKCGECPVASMCASRALELEEEANVITAGKEPFRVTDLPEK
;
A
#
# COMPACT_ATOMS: atom_id res chain seq x y z
N LEU A 1 3.94 -6.69 22.71
CA LEU A 1 3.01 -7.76 22.26
C LEU A 1 3.69 -8.94 21.55
N GLY A 2 4.79 -8.78 20.81
CA GLY A 2 5.39 -9.86 19.99
C GLY A 2 5.99 -11.08 20.70
N LYS A 3 5.86 -11.21 22.03
CA LYS A 3 6.26 -12.42 22.78
C LYS A 3 5.09 -13.38 23.01
N ILE A 4 3.88 -12.99 22.64
CA ILE A 4 2.66 -13.79 22.84
C ILE A 4 2.53 -14.78 21.67
N PRO A 5 2.45 -16.10 21.93
CA PRO A 5 2.20 -17.09 20.89
C PRO A 5 0.93 -16.76 20.09
N GLY A 6 1.02 -16.82 18.75
CA GLY A 6 -0.08 -16.48 17.85
C GLY A 6 -0.20 -14.99 17.50
N VAL A 7 0.55 -14.09 18.15
CA VAL A 7 0.59 -12.66 17.80
C VAL A 7 1.76 -12.41 16.85
N GLY A 8 1.45 -12.33 15.56
CA GLY A 8 2.43 -11.99 14.52
C GLY A 8 2.81 -10.51 14.53
N PRO A 9 3.83 -10.11 13.74
CA PRO A 9 4.30 -8.72 13.67
C PRO A 9 3.19 -7.71 13.34
N TYR A 10 2.30 -8.04 12.40
CA TYR A 10 1.16 -7.21 12.03
C TYR A 10 0.19 -7.02 13.22
N THR A 11 -0.25 -8.11 13.85
CA THR A 11 -1.18 -8.03 14.98
C THR A 11 -0.59 -7.24 16.14
N ALA A 12 0.72 -7.42 16.39
CA ALA A 12 1.42 -6.65 17.41
C ALA A 12 1.41 -5.15 17.12
N SER A 13 1.74 -4.72 15.89
CA SER A 13 1.75 -3.29 15.54
C SER A 13 0.35 -2.69 15.39
N ALA A 14 -0.64 -3.46 14.91
CA ALA A 14 -2.03 -3.03 14.84
C ALA A 14 -2.58 -2.74 16.24
N VAL A 15 -2.43 -3.67 17.19
CA VAL A 15 -2.90 -3.45 18.57
C VAL A 15 -2.12 -2.33 19.25
N ALA A 16 -0.80 -2.28 19.07
CA ALA A 16 0.04 -1.23 19.65
C ALA A 16 -0.40 0.18 19.19
N SER A 17 -0.61 0.36 17.89
CA SER A 17 -1.03 1.66 17.35
C SER A 17 -2.49 2.03 17.64
N ILE A 18 -3.41 1.07 17.56
CA ILE A 18 -4.86 1.35 17.70
C ILE A 18 -5.28 1.48 19.17
N ALA A 19 -4.76 0.62 20.05
CA ALA A 19 -5.19 0.57 21.44
C ALA A 19 -4.27 1.36 22.39
N PHE A 20 -3.03 1.63 21.99
CA PHE A 20 -2.02 2.26 22.84
C PHE A 20 -1.33 3.48 22.20
N ASP A 21 -1.80 3.94 21.04
CA ASP A 21 -1.24 5.09 20.32
C ASP A 21 0.27 5.00 20.06
N GLU A 22 0.83 3.78 19.99
CA GLU A 22 2.24 3.62 19.64
C GLU A 22 2.44 3.99 18.15
N PRO A 23 3.42 4.85 17.82
CA PRO A 23 3.66 5.31 16.45
C PRO A 23 4.40 4.23 15.64
N ILE A 24 3.69 3.13 15.38
CA ILE A 24 4.18 1.99 14.60
C ILE A 24 3.23 1.67 13.44
N ALA A 25 3.76 1.53 12.23
CA ALA A 25 2.95 1.20 11.07
C ALA A 25 2.47 -0.26 11.15
N ALA A 26 1.17 -0.45 10.95
CA ALA A 26 0.54 -1.76 10.86
C ALA A 26 0.37 -2.15 9.39
N VAL A 27 1.24 -3.04 8.92
CA VAL A 27 1.34 -3.38 7.50
C VAL A 27 0.77 -4.79 7.28
N ASP A 28 -0.42 -4.85 6.67
CA ASP A 28 -1.05 -6.09 6.19
C ASP A 28 -1.00 -6.17 4.64
N GLY A 29 -1.69 -7.15 4.05
CA GLY A 29 -1.75 -7.28 2.59
C GLY A 29 -2.47 -6.13 1.87
N ASN A 30 -3.40 -5.46 2.54
CA ASN A 30 -4.11 -4.31 2.00
C ASN A 30 -3.20 -3.08 1.97
N VAL A 31 -2.57 -2.79 3.11
CA VAL A 31 -1.61 -1.70 3.25
C VAL A 31 -0.42 -1.89 2.30
N LEU A 32 0.15 -3.10 2.20
CA LEU A 32 1.23 -3.39 1.25
C LEU A 32 0.88 -3.03 -0.19
N ARG A 33 -0.34 -3.36 -0.63
CA ARG A 33 -0.82 -3.03 -1.97
C ARG A 33 -1.02 -1.53 -2.16
N VAL A 34 -1.55 -0.84 -1.15
CA VAL A 34 -1.70 0.62 -1.20
C VAL A 34 -0.34 1.28 -1.32
N VAL A 35 0.61 0.95 -0.44
CA VAL A 35 1.93 1.60 -0.43
C VAL A 35 2.78 1.22 -1.65
N SER A 36 2.67 -0.02 -2.15
CA SER A 36 3.40 -0.42 -3.36
C SER A 36 2.94 0.36 -4.59
N ARG A 37 1.63 0.61 -4.72
CA ARG A 37 1.07 1.46 -5.79
C ARG A 37 1.39 2.93 -5.58
N LEU A 38 1.24 3.43 -4.34
CA LEU A 38 1.51 4.83 -4.02
C LEU A 38 2.95 5.20 -4.38
N ALA A 39 3.92 4.36 -4.01
CA ALA A 39 5.33 4.58 -4.26
C ALA A 39 5.84 3.97 -5.59
N CYS A 40 4.95 3.36 -6.40
CA CYS A 40 5.31 2.66 -7.63
C CYS A 40 6.49 1.67 -7.44
N VAL A 41 6.42 0.83 -6.41
CA VAL A 41 7.44 -0.19 -6.15
C VAL A 41 7.36 -1.26 -7.24
N ARG A 42 8.33 -1.24 -8.17
CA ARG A 42 8.45 -2.20 -9.27
C ARG A 42 9.70 -3.07 -9.13
N GLY A 43 9.59 -4.34 -9.49
CA GLY A 43 10.68 -5.31 -9.38
C GLY A 43 11.05 -5.60 -7.92
N GLY A 44 12.21 -6.23 -7.69
CA GLY A 44 12.71 -6.47 -6.33
C GLY A 44 12.04 -7.62 -5.56
N GLY A 45 11.19 -8.39 -6.23
CA GLY A 45 10.52 -9.58 -5.69
C GLY A 45 9.11 -9.32 -5.16
N ASP A 46 8.57 -10.34 -4.50
CA ASP A 46 7.22 -10.33 -3.92
C ASP A 46 7.14 -9.36 -2.72
N VAL A 47 6.27 -8.35 -2.82
CA VAL A 47 6.04 -7.32 -1.80
C VAL A 47 5.49 -7.89 -0.48
N THR A 48 4.86 -9.06 -0.52
CA THR A 48 4.29 -9.72 0.66
C THR A 48 5.34 -10.43 1.52
N LYS A 49 6.54 -10.63 0.97
CA LYS A 49 7.67 -11.24 1.65
C LYS A 49 8.59 -10.15 2.21
N PRO A 50 8.66 -9.95 3.54
CA PRO A 50 9.49 -8.89 4.15
C PRO A 50 10.99 -8.98 3.83
N GLY A 51 11.47 -10.15 3.41
CA GLY A 51 12.88 -10.36 3.05
C GLY A 51 13.29 -9.80 1.68
N THR A 52 12.32 -9.53 0.79
CA THR A 52 12.59 -9.01 -0.56
C THR A 52 12.90 -7.52 -0.52
N SER A 53 13.59 -6.98 -1.53
CA SER A 53 13.83 -5.53 -1.58
C SER A 53 12.52 -4.76 -1.76
N ALA A 54 11.55 -5.33 -2.49
CA ALA A 54 10.22 -4.77 -2.63
C ALA A 54 9.46 -4.70 -1.29
N GLY A 55 9.48 -5.78 -0.50
CA GLY A 55 8.85 -5.83 0.82
C GLY A 55 9.48 -4.84 1.81
N LYS A 56 10.81 -4.72 1.80
CA LYS A 56 11.54 -3.71 2.60
C LYS A 56 11.20 -2.28 2.19
N ALA A 57 11.15 -2.00 0.89
CA ALA A 57 10.76 -0.69 0.38
C ALA A 57 9.33 -0.33 0.80
N CYS A 58 8.37 -1.25 0.66
CA CYS A 58 6.99 -1.04 1.10
C CYS A 58 6.90 -0.77 2.60
N LYS A 59 7.66 -1.50 3.43
CA LYS A 59 7.69 -1.24 4.87
C LYS A 59 8.25 0.15 5.19
N ALA A 60 9.35 0.54 4.55
CA ALA A 60 9.94 1.86 4.75
C ALA A 60 8.98 3.00 4.33
N VAL A 61 8.25 2.82 3.23
CA VAL A 61 7.21 3.77 2.81
C VAL A 61 6.08 3.84 3.83
N ALA A 62 5.60 2.71 4.32
CA ALA A 62 4.54 2.69 5.34
C ALA A 62 4.98 3.40 6.63
N ASP A 63 6.21 3.15 7.10
CA ASP A 63 6.76 3.82 8.28
C ASP A 63 6.91 5.34 8.05
N ALA A 64 7.30 5.77 6.85
CA ALA A 64 7.46 7.18 6.50
C ALA A 64 6.14 7.95 6.34
N LEU A 65 5.05 7.28 5.99
CA LEU A 65 3.73 7.89 5.81
C LEU A 65 2.92 7.98 7.11
N LEU A 66 3.30 7.24 8.14
CA LEU A 66 2.56 7.14 9.39
C LEU A 66 2.38 8.51 10.05
N CYS A 67 1.13 8.86 10.37
CA CYS A 67 0.85 10.00 11.25
C CYS A 67 1.14 9.61 12.70
N ALA A 68 2.23 10.13 13.26
CA ALA A 68 2.67 9.80 14.61
C ALA A 68 1.71 10.33 15.70
N GLU A 69 0.93 11.37 15.41
CA GLU A 69 -0.05 11.96 16.32
C GLU A 69 -1.33 11.13 16.43
N ARG A 70 -1.66 10.37 15.37
CA ARG A 70 -2.88 9.53 15.28
C ARG A 70 -2.57 8.20 14.57
N PRO A 71 -1.67 7.37 15.12
CA PRO A 71 -1.17 6.19 14.42
C PRO A 71 -2.24 5.11 14.24
N GLY A 72 -3.12 4.94 15.23
CA GLY A 72 -4.26 4.03 15.15
C GLY A 72 -5.21 4.38 13.99
N ASP A 73 -5.68 5.63 13.95
CA ASP A 73 -6.56 6.13 12.88
C ASP A 73 -5.90 6.02 11.51
N HIS A 74 -4.61 6.37 11.40
CA HIS A 74 -3.85 6.23 10.15
C HIS A 74 -3.81 4.78 9.68
N ASN A 75 -3.46 3.86 10.57
CA ASN A 75 -3.38 2.44 10.24
C ASN A 75 -4.74 1.88 9.81
N GLN A 76 -5.82 2.23 10.53
CA GLN A 76 -7.18 1.81 10.15
C GLN A 76 -7.60 2.42 8.81
N ALA A 77 -7.31 3.70 8.56
CA ALA A 77 -7.62 4.35 7.29
C ALA A 77 -6.87 3.70 6.11
N MET A 78 -5.60 3.33 6.29
CA MET A 78 -4.82 2.64 5.25
C MET A 78 -5.34 1.23 4.96
N MET A 79 -5.75 0.49 5.99
CA MET A 79 -6.38 -0.83 5.83
C MET A 79 -7.71 -0.70 5.06
N GLU A 80 -8.57 0.23 5.48
CA GLU A 80 -9.88 0.47 4.87
C GLU A 80 -9.75 0.93 3.41
N LEU A 81 -8.79 1.83 3.13
CA LEU A 81 -8.48 2.28 1.78
C LEU A 81 -8.10 1.10 0.88
N GLY A 82 -7.23 0.20 1.37
CA GLY A 82 -6.85 -1.00 0.63
C GLY A 82 -8.04 -1.95 0.42
N ALA A 83 -8.89 -2.11 1.43
CA ALA A 83 -10.03 -3.02 1.37
C ALA A 83 -11.14 -2.57 0.40
N THR A 84 -11.45 -1.27 0.34
CA THR A 84 -12.68 -0.78 -0.32
C THR A 84 -12.44 0.03 -1.59
N VAL A 85 -11.27 0.64 -1.75
CA VAL A 85 -10.96 1.56 -2.86
C VAL A 85 -9.79 1.04 -3.68
N CYS A 86 -8.63 0.84 -3.06
CA CYS A 86 -7.43 0.34 -3.71
C CYS A 86 -7.45 -1.20 -3.73
N THR A 87 -8.49 -1.78 -4.32
CA THR A 87 -8.73 -3.22 -4.40
C THR A 87 -7.71 -3.93 -5.29
N PRO A 88 -7.50 -5.26 -5.16
CA PRO A 88 -6.57 -6.00 -6.01
C PRO A 88 -6.84 -5.80 -7.50
N ARG A 89 -8.10 -5.96 -7.91
CA ARG A 89 -8.59 -5.74 -9.27
C ARG A 89 -9.52 -4.54 -9.32
N ASN A 90 -9.44 -3.78 -10.42
CA ASN A 90 -10.26 -2.61 -10.71
C ASN A 90 -10.32 -1.62 -9.54
N PRO A 91 -9.18 -1.09 -9.06
CA PRO A 91 -9.18 -0.10 -7.99
C PRO A 91 -9.98 1.14 -8.41
N LYS A 92 -10.71 1.73 -7.46
CA LYS A 92 -11.54 2.91 -7.69
C LYS A 92 -10.70 4.18 -7.64
N CYS A 93 -9.74 4.31 -8.54
CA CYS A 93 -8.78 5.42 -8.55
C CYS A 93 -9.44 6.81 -8.61
N GLY A 94 -10.63 6.93 -9.23
CA GLY A 94 -11.40 8.18 -9.26
C GLY A 94 -12.04 8.57 -7.92
N GLU A 95 -12.23 7.62 -7.00
CA GLU A 95 -12.75 7.83 -5.63
C GLU A 95 -11.62 7.86 -4.59
N CYS A 96 -10.37 7.59 -5.00
CA CYS A 96 -9.27 7.43 -4.07
C CYS A 96 -8.80 8.80 -3.53
N PRO A 97 -8.84 9.02 -2.20
CA PRO A 97 -8.53 10.31 -1.59
C PRO A 97 -7.06 10.73 -1.78
N VAL A 98 -6.18 9.78 -2.12
CA VAL A 98 -4.74 10.00 -2.32
C VAL A 98 -4.32 9.74 -3.77
N ALA A 99 -5.27 9.73 -4.73
CA ALA A 99 -4.98 9.44 -6.13
C ALA A 99 -3.96 10.39 -6.75
N SER A 100 -4.01 11.68 -6.41
CA SER A 100 -3.08 12.70 -6.90
C SER A 100 -1.64 12.51 -6.41
N MET A 101 -1.45 11.75 -5.33
CA MET A 101 -0.13 11.42 -4.76
C MET A 101 0.36 10.03 -5.19
N CYS A 102 -0.45 9.28 -5.94
CA CYS A 102 -0.15 7.90 -6.29
C CYS A 102 0.70 7.84 -7.57
N ALA A 103 1.97 7.44 -7.44
CA ALA A 103 2.90 7.36 -8.56
C ALA A 103 2.46 6.32 -9.61
N SER A 104 1.88 5.18 -9.20
CA SER A 104 1.33 4.23 -10.18
C SER A 104 0.14 4.79 -10.96
N ARG A 105 -0.69 5.64 -10.34
CA ARG A 105 -1.82 6.28 -11.04
C ARG A 105 -1.34 7.35 -12.02
N ALA A 106 -0.34 8.14 -11.64
CA ALA A 106 0.26 9.13 -12.53
C ALA A 106 0.81 8.47 -13.81
N LEU A 107 1.54 7.35 -13.67
CA LEU A 107 2.06 6.59 -14.80
C LEU A 107 0.95 6.01 -15.69
N GLU A 108 -0.11 5.44 -15.10
CA GLU A 108 -1.26 4.93 -15.87
C GLU A 108 -1.92 6.03 -16.71
N LEU A 109 -2.10 7.24 -16.15
CA LEU A 109 -2.66 8.38 -16.87
C LEU A 109 -1.75 8.88 -18.01
N GLU A 110 -0.44 8.92 -17.77
CA GLU A 110 0.55 9.26 -18.80
C GLU A 110 0.54 8.25 -19.94
N GLU A 111 0.45 6.96 -19.62
CA GLU A 111 0.40 5.88 -20.61
C GLU A 111 -0.93 5.87 -21.38
N GLU A 112 -2.07 6.09 -20.74
CA GLU A 112 -3.36 6.24 -21.44
C GLU A 112 -3.31 7.39 -22.45
N ALA A 113 -2.72 8.53 -22.08
CA ALA A 113 -2.51 9.66 -22.98
C ALA A 113 -1.60 9.30 -24.17
N ASN A 114 -0.55 8.52 -23.92
CA ASN A 114 0.39 8.06 -24.95
C ASN A 114 -0.18 6.93 -25.84
N VAL A 115 -1.08 6.10 -25.32
CA VAL A 115 -1.77 5.05 -26.08
C VAL A 115 -2.73 5.64 -27.08
N ILE A 116 -3.47 6.68 -26.69
CA ILE A 116 -4.36 7.40 -27.60
C ILE A 116 -3.56 7.95 -28.80
N THR A 117 -2.29 8.32 -28.59
CA THR A 117 -1.42 8.82 -29.66
C THR A 117 -0.66 7.71 -30.42
N ALA A 118 -0.40 6.55 -29.80
CA ALA A 118 0.48 5.50 -30.35
C ALA A 118 -0.18 4.14 -30.64
N GLY A 119 -1.44 3.90 -30.28
CA GLY A 119 -2.19 2.68 -30.58
C GLY A 119 -1.71 1.40 -29.87
N LYS A 120 -1.17 1.48 -28.65
CA LYS A 120 -0.70 0.33 -27.83
C LYS A 120 -1.63 0.02 -26.65
N GLU A 121 -1.49 -1.11 -25.97
CA GLU A 121 -2.20 -1.33 -24.69
C GLU A 121 -1.48 -0.60 -23.53
N PRO A 122 -2.21 0.10 -22.64
CA PRO A 122 -1.64 0.84 -21.51
C PRO A 122 -1.34 -0.08 -20.32
N PHE A 123 -0.33 0.27 -19.51
CA PHE A 123 -0.12 -0.28 -18.18
C PHE A 123 -1.30 0.03 -17.27
N ARG A 124 -1.66 -0.93 -16.41
CA ARG A 124 -2.74 -0.76 -15.44
C ARG A 124 -2.21 -0.91 -14.01
N VAL A 125 -2.79 -0.15 -13.09
CA VAL A 125 -2.52 -0.28 -11.64
C VAL A 125 -2.82 -1.71 -11.11
N THR A 126 -3.59 -2.49 -11.87
CA THR A 126 -3.90 -3.90 -11.62
C THR A 126 -2.77 -4.88 -11.94
N ASP A 127 -1.71 -4.47 -12.62
CA ASP A 127 -0.67 -5.37 -13.14
C ASP A 127 0.38 -5.78 -12.08
N LEU A 128 0.25 -5.31 -10.85
CA LEU A 128 1.06 -5.76 -9.73
C LEU A 128 0.64 -7.18 -9.31
N PRO A 129 1.61 -8.08 -9.03
CA PRO A 129 1.32 -9.48 -8.76
C PRO A 129 0.36 -9.64 -7.58
N GLU A 130 -0.70 -10.42 -7.79
CA GLU A 130 -1.48 -10.99 -6.70
C GLU A 130 -0.61 -12.02 -5.96
N LYS A 131 -0.90 -12.21 -4.66
CA LYS A 131 -0.22 -13.14 -3.75
C LYS A 131 0.16 -14.48 -4.39
#